data_AF-A0A2K0WNX6-F1
#
_entry.id   AF-A0A2K0WNX6-F1
#
_cell.length_a   1.000
_cell.length_b   1.000
_cell.length_c   1.000
_cell.angle_alpha   90.00
_cell.angle_beta   90.00
_cell.angle_gamma   90.00
#
_symmetry.space_group_name_H-M   'P 1'
#
loop_
_entity.id
_entity.type
_entity.pdbx_description
1 polymer ?
#
loop_
_entity_poly.entity_id
_entity_poly.type
_entity_poly.pdbx_seq_one_letter_code
_entity_poly.pdbx_strand_id
1 'polypeptide(L)'
;MGLSFGSKPQANSQAVPEHSQSDSEASIIHDGDLAYVRQTAGNGASGYQEAVGAPVETRSPLGYHVNWLTIIFLNLNHMVGTGIFSTPATILRLTGSVGLALVYWVIGFLLAAVGLAVHMEFTSYFPNRSGSEVVWLEQGFPRPKHLFPVAFAVQSVLLSFSSSNAIVLSNYLWRIVGRAPDPWELKGVAIAAYTLAVITVIAHNKYSLWR
;
A
#
# COMPACT_ATOMS: atom_id res chain seq x y z
N MET A 1 -34.77 -53.99 -17.96
CA MET A 1 -33.61 -53.23 -18.45
C MET A 1 -33.52 -51.93 -17.65
N GLY A 2 -32.83 -51.96 -16.52
CA GLY A 2 -32.57 -50.76 -15.70
C GLY A 2 -31.08 -50.46 -15.79
N LEU A 3 -30.72 -49.34 -16.39
CA LEU A 3 -29.33 -48.91 -16.53
C LEU A 3 -28.93 -48.17 -15.25
N SER A 4 -27.98 -48.77 -14.53
CA SER A 4 -27.28 -48.20 -13.38
C SER A 4 -26.31 -47.11 -13.86
N PHE A 5 -26.50 -45.87 -13.39
CA PHE A 5 -25.51 -44.80 -13.58
C PHE A 5 -24.58 -44.76 -12.38
N GLY A 6 -23.29 -44.90 -12.67
CA GLY A 6 -22.20 -45.04 -11.70
C GLY A 6 -22.08 -43.87 -10.72
N SER A 7 -21.79 -44.25 -9.49
CA SER A 7 -21.35 -43.41 -8.39
C SER A 7 -20.06 -42.65 -8.76
N LYS A 8 -20.09 -41.31 -8.67
CA LYS A 8 -18.87 -40.49 -8.57
C LYS A 8 -18.14 -40.80 -7.25
N PRO A 9 -16.80 -40.79 -7.23
CA PRO A 9 -16.04 -41.05 -6.01
C PRO A 9 -16.28 -39.92 -4.99
N GLN A 10 -16.72 -40.29 -3.79
CA GLN A 10 -16.75 -39.40 -2.63
C GLN A 10 -15.31 -39.00 -2.28
N ALA A 11 -15.00 -37.71 -2.37
CA ALA A 11 -13.81 -37.14 -1.77
C ALA A 11 -13.88 -37.37 -0.26
N ASN A 12 -12.96 -38.18 0.25
CA ASN A 12 -12.88 -38.59 1.65
C ASN A 12 -12.45 -37.37 2.49
N SER A 13 -13.42 -36.59 2.95
CA SER A 13 -13.18 -35.53 3.95
C SER A 13 -13.02 -36.19 5.31
N GLN A 14 -11.78 -36.57 5.65
CA GLN A 14 -11.46 -37.06 6.99
C GLN A 14 -11.49 -35.88 7.97
N ALA A 15 -12.64 -35.68 8.62
CA ALA A 15 -12.72 -34.93 9.86
C ALA A 15 -12.09 -35.76 10.97
N VAL A 16 -10.86 -35.40 11.37
CA VAL A 16 -10.18 -35.94 12.56
C VAL A 16 -10.86 -35.36 13.81
N PRO A 17 -11.11 -36.16 14.86
CA PRO A 17 -12.05 -35.80 15.93
C PRO A 17 -11.55 -34.67 16.83
N GLU A 18 -12.52 -33.91 17.36
CA GLU A 18 -12.35 -32.85 18.35
C GLU A 18 -11.48 -33.31 19.53
N HIS A 19 -10.26 -32.81 19.61
CA HIS A 19 -9.51 -32.75 20.84
C HIS A 19 -9.26 -31.30 21.19
N SER A 20 -9.75 -30.90 22.36
CA SER A 20 -9.59 -29.58 22.97
C SER A 20 -8.10 -29.26 23.12
N GLN A 21 -7.51 -28.61 22.12
CA GLN A 21 -6.15 -28.13 22.15
C GLN A 21 -6.14 -26.60 22.13
N SER A 22 -5.63 -26.06 23.24
CA SER A 22 -5.17 -24.69 23.52
C SER A 22 -5.11 -23.72 22.33
N ASP A 23 -5.66 -22.51 22.52
CA ASP A 23 -5.77 -21.35 21.61
C ASP A 23 -4.44 -20.78 21.04
N SER A 24 -3.46 -21.60 20.67
CA SER A 24 -2.13 -21.11 20.24
C SER A 24 -1.41 -21.94 19.18
N GLU A 25 -1.98 -23.07 18.73
CA GLU A 25 -1.38 -23.83 17.63
C GLU A 25 -2.05 -23.48 16.30
N ALA A 26 -1.22 -23.10 15.32
CA ALA A 26 -1.63 -22.86 13.96
C ALA A 26 -2.29 -24.13 13.38
N SER A 27 -3.61 -24.13 13.17
CA SER A 27 -4.23 -25.26 12.49
C SER A 27 -3.88 -25.15 11.00
N ILE A 28 -3.01 -26.05 10.53
CA ILE A 28 -2.61 -26.15 9.13
C ILE A 28 -3.60 -27.08 8.43
N ILE A 29 -4.39 -26.54 7.50
CA ILE A 29 -5.33 -27.29 6.67
C ILE A 29 -4.67 -27.54 5.33
N HIS A 30 -4.52 -28.80 4.96
CA HIS A 30 -4.01 -29.19 3.65
C HIS A 30 -5.18 -29.41 2.68
N ASP A 31 -5.15 -28.73 1.54
CA ASP A 31 -6.05 -28.96 0.40
C ASP A 31 -5.20 -29.26 -0.85
N GLY A 32 -4.97 -30.55 -1.09
CA GLY A 32 -4.06 -31.01 -2.16
C GLY A 32 -2.60 -30.57 -1.93
N ASP A 33 -2.05 -29.80 -2.88
CA ASP A 33 -0.70 -29.20 -2.80
C ASP A 33 -0.67 -27.87 -2.02
N LEU A 34 -1.83 -27.37 -1.60
CA LEU A 34 -1.96 -26.10 -0.88
C LEU A 34 -2.04 -26.37 0.64
N ALA A 35 -1.32 -25.57 1.40
CA ALA A 35 -1.40 -25.56 2.86
C ALA A 35 -1.92 -24.20 3.30
N TYR A 36 -3.00 -24.19 4.08
CA TYR A 36 -3.61 -23.00 4.65
C TYR A 36 -3.36 -22.97 6.15
N VAL A 37 -2.85 -21.84 6.63
CA VAL A 37 -2.68 -21.57 8.05
C VAL A 37 -3.89 -20.77 8.52
N ARG A 38 -4.62 -21.29 9.50
CA ARG A 38 -5.58 -20.50 10.28
C ARG A 38 -4.88 -20.01 11.53
N GLN A 39 -4.61 -18.71 11.57
CA GLN A 39 -4.08 -18.03 12.75
C GLN A 39 -4.89 -16.76 12.98
N THR A 40 -5.17 -16.47 14.25
CA THR A 40 -5.74 -15.20 14.67
C THR A 40 -4.61 -14.16 14.69
N ALA A 41 -4.74 -13.12 13.88
CA ALA A 41 -3.81 -12.01 13.89
C ALA A 41 -3.90 -11.22 15.20
N GLY A 42 -2.85 -10.47 15.53
CA GLY A 42 -2.78 -9.66 16.77
C GLY A 42 -3.86 -8.57 16.88
N ASN A 43 -4.60 -8.31 15.79
CA ASN A 43 -5.75 -7.42 15.72
C ASN A 43 -7.10 -8.12 16.01
N GLY A 44 -7.11 -9.43 16.33
CA GLY A 44 -8.30 -10.22 16.61
C GLY A 44 -9.03 -10.76 15.37
N ALA A 45 -8.57 -10.43 14.16
CA ALA A 45 -9.11 -11.01 12.93
C ALA A 45 -8.55 -12.42 12.71
N SER A 46 -9.43 -13.38 12.47
CA SER A 46 -9.08 -14.76 12.11
C SER A 46 -9.36 -14.97 10.64
N GLY A 47 -8.38 -15.47 9.89
CA GLY A 47 -8.56 -15.80 8.48
C GLY A 47 -7.74 -17.01 8.07
N TYR A 48 -8.10 -17.60 6.94
CA TYR A 48 -7.32 -18.64 6.28
C TYR A 48 -6.34 -17.96 5.32
N GLN A 49 -5.04 -18.18 5.51
CA GLN A 49 -4.01 -17.68 4.60
C GLN A 49 -3.15 -18.82 4.10
N GLU A 50 -2.76 -18.79 2.83
CA GLU A 50 -1.83 -19.77 2.29
C GLU A 50 -0.47 -19.68 2.99
N ALA A 51 0.08 -20.82 3.39
CA ALA A 51 1.33 -20.96 4.14
C ALA A 51 2.57 -20.51 3.34
N VAL A 52 2.46 -20.48 2.00
CA VAL A 52 3.55 -20.11 1.09
C VAL A 52 3.65 -18.60 0.88
N GLY A 53 2.55 -17.86 1.11
CA GLY A 53 2.52 -16.40 1.01
C GLY A 53 3.07 -15.70 2.26
N ALA A 54 2.78 -14.40 2.35
CA ALA A 54 3.00 -13.58 3.54
C ALA A 54 2.40 -14.24 4.81
N PRO A 55 3.23 -14.57 5.83
CA PRO A 55 2.73 -15.08 7.12
C PRO A 55 1.79 -14.12 7.83
N VAL A 56 0.92 -14.65 8.68
CA VAL A 56 -0.01 -13.90 9.54
C VAL A 56 0.76 -13.14 10.63
N GLU A 57 0.42 -11.87 10.85
CA GLU A 57 1.04 -11.08 11.92
C GLU A 57 0.36 -11.33 13.27
N THR A 58 1.00 -12.13 14.13
CA THR A 58 0.52 -12.37 15.51
C THR A 58 0.82 -11.19 16.44
N ARG A 59 1.89 -10.42 16.20
CA ARG A 59 2.23 -9.19 16.93
C ARG A 59 2.81 -8.15 15.98
N SER A 60 2.14 -7.00 15.85
CA SER A 60 2.71 -5.84 15.17
C SER A 60 3.64 -5.05 16.10
N PRO A 61 4.91 -4.82 15.74
CA PRO A 61 5.83 -4.00 16.52
C PRO A 61 5.42 -2.51 16.56
N LEU A 62 4.64 -2.05 15.58
CA LEU A 62 4.11 -0.68 15.53
C LEU A 62 2.79 -0.52 16.31
N GLY A 63 2.19 -1.62 16.77
CA GLY A 63 0.92 -1.64 17.50
C GLY A 63 -0.31 -1.37 16.62
N TYR A 64 -1.49 -1.69 17.15
CA TYR A 64 -2.79 -1.56 16.45
C TYR A 64 -3.61 -0.36 16.96
N HIS A 65 -2.97 0.64 17.58
CA HIS A 65 -3.64 1.67 18.38
C HIS A 65 -3.99 2.96 17.62
N VAL A 66 -4.16 2.91 16.30
CA VAL A 66 -4.46 4.13 15.52
C VAL A 66 -5.97 4.31 15.40
N ASN A 67 -6.48 5.44 15.88
CA ASN A 67 -7.91 5.77 15.78
C ASN A 67 -8.30 6.07 14.32
N TRP A 68 -9.54 5.72 13.92
CA TRP A 68 -10.05 5.92 12.56
C TRP A 68 -9.97 7.39 12.12
N LEU A 69 -10.22 8.32 13.05
CA LEU A 69 -10.14 9.75 12.79
C LEU A 69 -8.71 10.18 12.49
N THR A 70 -7.72 9.65 13.23
CA THR A 70 -6.30 9.88 12.97
C THR A 70 -5.90 9.35 11.60
N ILE A 71 -6.42 8.18 11.20
CA ILE A 71 -6.16 7.58 9.88
C ILE A 71 -6.67 8.50 8.76
N ILE A 72 -7.87 9.07 8.89
CA ILE A 72 -8.43 10.00 7.90
C ILE A 72 -7.54 11.24 7.78
N PHE A 73 -7.21 11.90 8.88
CA PHE A 73 -6.40 13.12 8.83
C PHE A 73 -4.99 12.86 8.31
N LEU A 74 -4.39 11.70 8.64
CA LEU A 74 -3.08 11.31 8.10
C LEU A 74 -3.12 11.12 6.59
N ASN A 75 -4.16 10.45 6.07
CA ASN A 75 -4.34 10.27 4.63
C ASN A 75 -4.60 11.59 3.90
N LEU A 76 -5.46 12.45 4.45
CA LEU A 76 -5.72 13.78 3.88
C LEU A 76 -4.45 14.63 3.82
N ASN A 77 -3.63 14.60 4.89
CA ASN A 77 -2.35 15.30 4.91
C ASN A 77 -1.38 14.76 3.84
N HIS A 78 -1.34 13.45 3.64
CA HIS A 78 -0.48 12.84 2.62
C HIS A 78 -0.94 13.13 1.19
N MET A 79 -2.25 13.23 0.95
CA MET A 79 -2.83 13.53 -0.37
C MET A 79 -2.63 15.00 -0.78
N VAL A 80 -2.71 15.94 0.17
CA VAL A 80 -2.54 17.38 -0.10
C VAL A 80 -1.04 17.71 -0.23
N GLY A 81 -0.51 17.51 -1.43
CA GLY A 81 0.87 17.84 -1.78
C GLY A 81 1.02 19.11 -2.64
N THR A 82 2.24 19.37 -3.11
CA THR A 82 2.55 20.54 -3.96
C THR A 82 1.76 20.58 -5.27
N GLY A 83 1.31 19.41 -5.75
CA GLY A 83 0.53 19.25 -6.97
C GLY A 83 -0.77 20.05 -7.01
N ILE A 84 -1.43 20.30 -5.87
CA ILE A 84 -2.65 21.11 -5.84
C ILE A 84 -2.39 22.59 -6.18
N PHE A 85 -1.16 23.08 -5.98
CA PHE A 85 -0.78 24.46 -6.28
C PHE A 85 -0.19 24.63 -7.67
N SER A 86 0.49 23.59 -8.20
CA SER A 86 1.19 23.68 -9.49
C SER A 86 0.40 23.16 -10.69
N THR A 87 -0.45 22.16 -10.48
CA THR A 87 -1.10 21.42 -11.57
C THR A 87 -2.36 22.11 -12.13
N PRO A 88 -3.25 22.75 -11.33
CA PRO A 88 -4.47 23.34 -11.88
C PRO A 88 -4.20 24.46 -12.89
N ALA A 89 -3.22 25.33 -12.61
CA ALA A 89 -2.83 26.41 -13.51
C ALA A 89 -2.29 25.88 -14.84
N THR A 90 -1.55 24.77 -14.80
CA THR A 90 -1.01 24.11 -15.99
C THR A 90 -2.12 23.50 -16.83
N ILE A 91 -3.06 22.78 -16.21
CA ILE A 91 -4.23 22.21 -16.90
C ILE A 91 -5.03 23.33 -17.57
N LEU A 92 -5.38 24.39 -16.84
CA LEU A 92 -6.15 25.50 -17.41
C LEU A 92 -5.45 26.13 -18.61
N ARG A 93 -4.13 26.36 -18.51
CA ARG A 93 -3.34 26.94 -19.60
C ARG A 93 -3.31 26.04 -20.85
N LEU A 94 -3.22 24.72 -20.66
CA LEU A 94 -3.20 23.76 -21.77
C LEU A 94 -4.58 23.57 -22.40
N THR A 95 -5.64 23.68 -21.60
CA THR A 95 -7.00 23.40 -22.05
C THR A 95 -7.67 24.62 -22.66
N GLY A 96 -7.26 25.83 -22.27
CA GLY A 96 -7.81 27.11 -22.77
C GLY A 96 -9.25 27.41 -22.33
N SER A 97 -9.94 26.45 -21.68
CA SER A 97 -11.32 26.57 -21.20
C SER A 97 -11.46 26.06 -19.77
N VAL A 98 -12.13 26.85 -18.93
CA VAL A 98 -12.41 26.51 -17.53
C VAL A 98 -13.32 25.29 -17.42
N GLY A 99 -14.35 25.19 -18.29
CA GLY A 99 -15.28 24.08 -18.28
C GLY A 99 -14.60 22.74 -18.58
N LEU A 100 -13.73 22.73 -19.59
CA LEU A 100 -13.00 21.52 -19.97
C LEU A 100 -11.95 21.14 -18.92
N ALA A 101 -11.31 22.12 -18.27
CA ALA A 101 -10.43 21.88 -17.13
C ALA A 101 -11.16 21.20 -15.95
N LEU A 102 -12.41 21.60 -15.64
CA LEU A 102 -13.22 20.97 -14.59
C LEU A 102 -13.66 19.55 -14.96
N VAL A 103 -13.93 19.27 -16.24
CA VAL A 103 -14.24 17.89 -16.69
C VAL A 103 -13.05 16.95 -16.43
N TYR A 104 -11.82 17.39 -16.71
CA TYR A 104 -10.63 16.58 -16.38
C TYR A 104 -10.47 16.30 -14.89
N TRP A 105 -10.86 17.24 -14.03
CA TRP A 105 -10.89 17.02 -12.59
C TRP A 105 -11.88 15.92 -12.20
N VAL A 106 -13.07 15.91 -12.79
CA VAL A 106 -14.07 14.86 -12.54
C VAL A 106 -13.56 13.49 -13.03
N ILE A 107 -12.92 13.43 -14.19
CA ILE A 107 -12.31 12.18 -14.69
C ILE A 107 -11.23 11.68 -13.72
N GLY A 108 -10.36 12.57 -13.23
CA GLY A 108 -9.36 12.23 -12.22
C GLY A 108 -9.96 11.70 -10.92
N PHE A 109 -11.06 12.31 -10.45
CA PHE A 109 -11.81 11.83 -9.30
C PHE A 109 -12.37 10.41 -9.51
N LEU A 110 -12.96 10.14 -10.68
CA LEU A 110 -13.50 8.81 -10.99
C LEU A 110 -12.39 7.75 -11.03
N LEU A 111 -11.25 8.05 -11.65
CA LEU A 111 -10.10 7.14 -11.66
C LEU A 111 -9.58 6.87 -10.24
N ALA A 112 -9.51 7.89 -9.39
CA ALA A 112 -9.13 7.74 -7.99
C ALA A 112 -10.15 6.89 -7.21
N ALA A 113 -11.45 7.06 -7.46
CA ALA A 113 -12.50 6.27 -6.81
C ALA A 113 -12.43 4.79 -7.19
N VAL A 114 -12.17 4.48 -8.46
CA VAL A 114 -11.94 3.09 -8.91
C VAL A 114 -10.70 2.49 -8.25
N GLY A 115 -9.60 3.25 -8.19
CA GLY A 115 -8.39 2.83 -7.49
C GLY A 115 -8.66 2.52 -6.01
N LEU A 116 -9.40 3.39 -5.33
CA LEU A 116 -9.80 3.20 -3.93
C LEU A 116 -10.66 1.94 -3.76
N ALA A 117 -11.60 1.67 -4.66
CA ALA A 117 -12.46 0.49 -4.59
C ALA A 117 -11.64 -0.82 -4.67
N VAL A 118 -10.66 -0.88 -5.57
CA VAL A 118 -9.75 -2.04 -5.69
C VAL A 118 -8.92 -2.23 -4.42
N HIS A 119 -8.39 -1.14 -3.86
CA HIS A 119 -7.65 -1.22 -2.59
C HIS A 119 -8.54 -1.66 -1.44
N MET A 120 -9.81 -1.21 -1.41
CA MET A 120 -10.76 -1.61 -0.39
C MET A 120 -11.05 -3.12 -0.45
N GLU A 121 -11.20 -3.69 -1.64
CA GLU A 121 -11.33 -5.14 -1.83
C GLU A 121 -10.12 -5.89 -1.25
N PHE A 122 -8.89 -5.50 -1.61
CA PHE A 122 -7.67 -6.11 -1.07
C PHE A 122 -7.55 -5.97 0.45
N THR A 123 -7.89 -4.80 1.02
CA THR A 123 -7.84 -4.60 2.48
C THR A 123 -8.81 -5.52 3.22
N SER A 124 -9.99 -5.77 2.64
CA SER A 124 -10.98 -6.67 3.23
C SER A 124 -10.60 -8.14 3.11
N TYR A 125 -9.90 -8.51 2.03
CA TYR A 125 -9.50 -9.89 1.77
C TYR A 125 -8.31 -10.32 2.63
N PHE A 126 -7.37 -9.40 2.91
CA PHE A 126 -6.16 -9.68 3.69
C PHE A 126 -6.00 -8.74 4.90
N PRO A 127 -6.85 -8.84 5.94
CA PRO A 127 -6.81 -7.96 7.11
C PRO A 127 -5.73 -8.33 8.14
N ASN A 128 -5.09 -9.49 8.00
CA ASN A 128 -4.32 -10.15 9.06
C ASN A 128 -2.83 -9.77 9.07
N ARG A 129 -2.40 -8.82 8.22
CA ARG A 129 -1.02 -8.36 8.15
C ARG A 129 -0.88 -6.93 7.65
N SER A 130 -0.04 -6.17 8.33
CA SER A 130 0.40 -4.84 7.95
C SER A 130 1.45 -4.93 6.82
N GLY A 131 1.36 -4.05 5.83
CA GLY A 131 2.32 -4.01 4.71
C GLY A 131 1.69 -3.73 3.34
N SER A 132 0.37 -3.53 3.30
CA SER A 132 -0.37 -3.03 2.14
C SER A 132 -0.08 -3.86 0.88
N GLU A 133 0.21 -3.20 -0.25
CA GLU A 133 0.27 -3.80 -1.58
C GLU A 133 1.31 -4.92 -1.72
N VAL A 134 2.46 -4.81 -1.04
CA VAL A 134 3.47 -5.88 -1.04
C VAL A 134 2.90 -7.16 -0.44
N VAL A 135 2.21 -7.04 0.70
CA VAL A 135 1.61 -8.18 1.41
C VAL A 135 0.42 -8.73 0.64
N TRP A 136 -0.43 -7.86 0.08
CA TRP A 136 -1.59 -8.29 -0.70
C TRP A 136 -1.17 -9.06 -1.96
N LEU A 137 -0.12 -8.60 -2.65
CA LEU A 137 0.40 -9.27 -3.85
C LEU A 137 1.11 -10.58 -3.51
N GLU A 138 1.83 -10.63 -2.38
CA GLU A 138 2.46 -11.87 -1.92
C GLU A 138 1.42 -12.94 -1.55
N GLN A 139 0.25 -12.52 -1.05
CA GLN A 139 -0.83 -13.42 -0.68
C GLN A 139 -1.78 -13.78 -1.82
N GLY A 140 -2.04 -12.85 -2.73
CA GLY A 140 -2.87 -13.08 -3.91
C GLY A 140 -2.15 -13.90 -4.99
N PHE A 141 -0.82 -13.76 -5.09
CA PHE A 141 -0.01 -14.43 -6.10
C PHE A 141 1.26 -15.09 -5.51
N PRO A 142 1.10 -16.19 -4.74
CA PRO A 142 2.21 -16.84 -4.02
C PRO A 142 3.17 -17.62 -4.93
N ARG A 143 2.75 -17.95 -6.16
CA ARG A 143 3.58 -18.66 -7.15
C ARG A 143 3.57 -17.89 -8.48
N PRO A 144 4.72 -17.47 -9.03
CA PRO A 144 6.10 -17.58 -8.52
C PRO A 144 6.40 -16.58 -7.39
N LYS A 145 7.18 -17.03 -6.39
CA LYS A 145 7.47 -16.25 -5.16
C LYS A 145 8.05 -14.87 -5.48
N HIS A 146 7.46 -13.84 -4.86
CA HIS A 146 7.88 -12.43 -4.92
C HIS A 146 7.90 -11.75 -6.29
N LEU A 147 7.44 -12.39 -7.37
CA LEU A 147 7.49 -11.78 -8.70
C LEU A 147 6.62 -10.51 -8.80
N PHE A 148 5.37 -10.59 -8.35
CA PHE A 148 4.44 -9.46 -8.40
C PHE A 148 4.84 -8.33 -7.43
N PRO A 149 5.18 -8.61 -6.15
CA PRO A 149 5.72 -7.58 -5.26
C PRO A 149 6.96 -6.87 -5.81
N VAL A 150 7.90 -7.61 -6.42
CA VAL A 150 9.13 -7.03 -6.97
C VAL A 150 8.83 -6.23 -8.24
N ALA A 151 7.98 -6.74 -9.14
CA ALA A 151 7.58 -6.00 -10.33
C ALA A 151 6.88 -4.68 -9.96
N PHE A 152 5.99 -4.71 -8.97
CA PHE A 152 5.37 -3.51 -8.43
C PHE A 152 6.40 -2.54 -7.86
N ALA A 153 7.33 -3.02 -7.01
CA ALA A 153 8.38 -2.18 -6.44
C ALA A 153 9.25 -1.52 -7.54
N VAL A 154 9.63 -2.26 -8.58
CA VAL A 154 10.39 -1.74 -9.72
C VAL A 154 9.58 -0.67 -10.46
N GLN A 155 8.30 -0.95 -10.76
CA GLN A 155 7.41 0.03 -11.38
C GLN A 155 7.31 1.30 -10.54
N SER A 156 7.05 1.18 -9.23
CA SER A 156 6.93 2.32 -8.33
C SER A 156 8.20 3.16 -8.30
N VAL A 157 9.38 2.54 -8.28
CA VAL A 157 10.65 3.27 -8.29
C VAL A 157 10.88 3.98 -9.62
N LEU A 158 10.62 3.30 -10.75
CA LEU A 158 10.84 3.87 -12.07
C LEU A 158 9.86 5.02 -12.39
N LEU A 159 8.62 4.93 -11.92
CA LEU A 159 7.58 5.95 -12.15
C LEU A 159 7.47 6.97 -11.01
N SER A 160 8.27 6.86 -9.94
CA SER A 160 8.19 7.80 -8.81
C SER A 160 8.81 9.16 -9.15
N PHE A 161 7.99 10.21 -9.04
CA PHE A 161 8.40 11.61 -9.25
C PHE A 161 8.73 12.35 -7.94
N SER A 162 9.48 11.72 -7.04
CA SER A 162 9.84 12.32 -5.75
C SER A 162 10.60 13.66 -5.87
N SER A 163 11.29 13.90 -6.99
CA SER A 163 12.05 15.15 -7.21
C SER A 163 11.21 16.42 -7.32
N SER A 164 9.92 16.31 -7.69
CA SER A 164 9.07 17.48 -7.97
C SER A 164 8.94 18.43 -6.77
N ASN A 165 8.73 17.88 -5.56
CA ASN A 165 8.50 18.67 -4.35
C ASN A 165 9.68 19.58 -3.99
N ALA A 166 10.92 19.07 -4.10
CA ALA A 166 12.12 19.86 -3.80
C ALA A 166 12.42 20.91 -4.87
N ILE A 167 12.09 20.62 -6.14
CA ILE A 167 12.18 21.60 -7.22
C ILE A 167 11.20 22.75 -6.99
N VAL A 168 9.98 22.45 -6.56
CA VAL A 168 8.98 23.46 -6.20
C VAL A 168 9.44 24.32 -5.01
N LEU A 169 9.98 23.69 -3.95
CA LEU A 169 10.58 24.41 -2.82
C LEU A 169 11.71 25.36 -3.27
N SER A 170 12.63 24.86 -4.09
CA SER A 170 13.75 25.65 -4.62
C SER A 170 13.25 26.84 -5.45
N ASN A 171 12.26 26.64 -6.33
CA ASN A 171 11.63 27.73 -7.08
C ASN A 171 11.01 28.79 -6.16
N TYR A 172 10.32 28.38 -5.09
CA TYR A 172 9.74 29.32 -4.14
C TYR A 172 10.81 30.08 -3.35
N LEU A 173 11.90 29.42 -2.95
CA LEU A 173 12.99 30.08 -2.24
C LEU A 173 13.68 31.14 -3.10
N TRP A 174 13.96 30.83 -4.37
CA TRP A 174 14.53 31.80 -5.31
C TRP A 174 13.59 32.96 -5.63
N ARG A 175 12.27 32.71 -5.66
CA ARG A 175 11.27 33.78 -5.78
C ARG A 175 11.28 34.74 -4.59
N ILE A 176 11.56 34.28 -3.38
CA ILE A 176 11.70 35.14 -2.19
C ILE A 176 12.94 36.03 -2.30
N VAL A 177 14.04 35.48 -2.82
CA VAL A 177 15.30 36.21 -3.04
C VAL A 177 15.21 37.22 -4.20
N GLY A 178 14.17 37.13 -5.04
CA GLY A 178 13.93 38.06 -6.14
C GLY A 178 14.88 37.87 -7.34
N ARG A 179 15.59 36.74 -7.41
CA ARG A 179 16.53 36.42 -8.49
C ARG A 179 16.01 35.26 -9.33
N ALA A 180 16.17 35.34 -10.66
CA ALA A 180 15.92 34.22 -11.55
C ALA A 180 17.06 33.19 -11.42
N PRO A 181 16.77 31.93 -11.01
CA PRO A 181 17.81 30.94 -10.80
C PRO A 181 18.26 30.28 -12.10
N ASP A 182 19.56 30.03 -12.21
CA ASP A 182 20.09 29.15 -13.25
C ASP A 182 19.72 27.67 -12.96
N PRO A 183 19.60 26.77 -13.95
CA PRO A 183 19.20 25.38 -13.71
C PRO A 183 20.12 24.64 -12.73
N TRP A 184 21.40 25.03 -12.66
CA TRP A 184 22.34 24.46 -11.68
C TRP A 184 22.09 24.98 -10.27
N GLU A 185 21.86 26.29 -10.09
CA GLU A 185 21.54 26.91 -8.80
C GLU A 185 20.23 26.33 -8.23
N LEU A 186 19.23 26.13 -9.09
CA LEU A 186 17.94 25.57 -8.71
C LEU A 186 18.06 24.12 -8.23
N LYS A 187 18.86 23.30 -8.92
CA LYS A 187 19.14 21.91 -8.52
C LYS A 187 19.99 21.85 -7.25
N GLY A 188 20.99 22.73 -7.12
CA GLY A 188 21.87 22.79 -5.94
C GLY A 188 21.08 23.05 -4.66
N VAL A 189 20.18 24.03 -4.67
CA VAL A 189 19.30 24.33 -3.53
C VAL A 189 18.35 23.17 -3.22
N ALA A 190 17.80 22.52 -4.25
CA ALA A 190 16.93 21.35 -4.06
C ALA A 190 17.68 20.17 -3.40
N ILE A 191 18.92 19.90 -3.82
CA ILE A 191 19.77 18.85 -3.24
C ILE A 191 20.14 19.20 -1.79
N ALA A 192 20.48 20.46 -1.50
CA ALA A 192 20.79 20.91 -0.15
C ALA A 192 19.60 20.74 0.79
N ALA A 193 18.40 21.13 0.35
CA ALA A 193 17.17 20.95 1.12
C ALA A 193 16.88 19.46 1.41
N TYR A 194 17.03 18.58 0.42
CA TYR A 194 16.87 17.14 0.63
C TYR A 194 17.91 16.57 1.60
N THR A 195 19.17 17.00 1.46
CA THR A 195 20.26 16.55 2.34
C THR A 195 19.96 16.93 3.79
N LEU A 196 19.51 18.16 4.02
CA LEU A 196 19.10 18.63 5.35
C LEU A 196 17.93 17.82 5.90
N ALA A 197 16.90 17.55 5.08
CA ALA A 197 15.75 16.75 5.48
C ALA A 197 16.16 15.32 5.86
N VAL A 198 17.02 14.68 5.06
CA VAL A 198 17.56 13.34 5.33
C VAL A 198 18.37 13.32 6.62
N ILE A 199 19.25 14.30 6.84
CA ILE A 199 20.03 14.42 8.08
C ILE A 199 19.09 14.57 9.29
N THR A 200 18.06 15.41 9.16
CA THR A 200 17.09 15.64 10.23
C THR A 200 16.34 14.36 10.57
N VAL A 201 15.87 13.61 9.56
CA VAL A 201 15.19 12.33 9.74
C VAL A 201 16.11 11.31 10.39
N ILE A 202 17.35 11.17 9.92
CA ILE A 202 18.33 10.22 10.50
C ILE A 202 18.60 10.57 11.97
N ALA A 203 18.77 11.86 12.28
CA ALA A 203 18.96 12.31 13.65
C ALA A 203 17.73 12.01 14.53
N HIS A 204 16.52 12.29 14.04
CA HIS A 204 15.27 12.05 14.78
C HIS A 204 14.89 10.58 14.93
N ASN A 205 15.17 9.74 13.92
CA ASN A 205 14.90 8.30 14.03
C ASN A 205 15.75 7.64 15.12
N LYS A 206 16.98 8.14 15.35
CA LYS A 206 17.79 7.72 16.51
C LYS A 206 17.12 8.08 17.84
N TYR A 207 16.47 9.24 17.94
CA TYR A 207 15.73 9.63 19.14
C TYR A 207 14.42 8.84 19.31
N SER A 208 13.75 8.47 18.21
CA SER A 208 12.50 7.68 18.22
C SER A 208 12.71 6.22 18.65
N LEU A 209 13.88 5.64 18.31
CA LEU A 209 14.25 4.27 18.71
C LEU A 209 14.78 4.17 20.14
N TRP A 210 14.99 5.30 20.83
CA TRP A 210 15.36 5.31 22.23
C TRP A 210 14.10 5.14 23.09
N ARG A 211 13.67 3.88 23.23
CA ARG A 211 12.81 3.42 24.32
C ARG A 211 13.67 2.83 25.43
#